data_AF-A0A6I9Y9Z6-F1
#
_entry.id   AF-A0A6I9Y9Z6-F1
#
_cell.length_a   1.000
_cell.length_b   1.000
_cell.length_c   1.000
_cell.angle_alpha   90.00
_cell.angle_beta   90.00
_cell.angle_gamma   90.00
#
_symmetry.space_group_name_H-M   'P 1'
#
loop_
_entity.id
_entity.type
_entity.pdbx_description
1 polymer ?
#
loop_
_entity_poly.entity_id
_entity_poly.type
_entity_poly.pdbx_seq_one_letter_code
_entity_poly.pdbx_strand_id
1 'polypeptide(L)'
;MTWTEALREKISGAFYNHGLRCASCPIPIILFTGLCVLACCYPLLKLPLPGTGPVEYTTPVKDYGQPPPFPAQQQGEPSERPDWYSGAPVAYIQQVLVKATVSPWPKSFLAVDVFRSPLAQVFQLVEEIRNHALRDG
;
A
#
# COMPACT_ATOMS: atom_id res chain seq x y z
N MET A 1 35.34 -2.08 54.73
CA MET A 1 34.44 -2.26 53.58
C MET A 1 34.54 -1.04 52.71
N THR A 2 34.87 -1.23 51.44
CA THR A 2 34.87 -0.13 50.46
C THR A 2 33.43 0.20 50.07
N TRP A 3 33.14 1.47 49.74
CA TRP A 3 31.77 1.91 49.41
C TRP A 3 31.13 1.12 48.26
N THR A 4 31.94 0.63 47.34
CA THR A 4 31.53 -0.21 46.21
C THR A 4 31.09 -1.61 46.64
N GLU A 5 31.72 -2.19 47.67
CA GLU A 5 31.34 -3.49 48.23
C GLU A 5 29.96 -3.41 48.88
N ALA A 6 29.71 -2.38 49.69
CA ALA A 6 28.42 -2.17 50.34
C ALA A 6 27.29 -1.92 49.32
N LEU A 7 27.59 -1.20 48.23
CA LEU A 7 26.65 -0.99 47.14
C LEU A 7 26.35 -2.30 46.39
N ARG A 8 27.39 -3.08 46.09
CA ARG A 8 27.25 -4.37 45.41
C ARG A 8 26.39 -5.33 46.21
N GLU A 9 26.58 -5.39 47.52
CA GLU A 9 25.81 -6.26 48.42
C GLU A 9 24.33 -5.86 48.49
N LYS A 10 24.03 -4.55 48.52
CA LYS A 10 22.65 -4.04 48.45
C LYS A 10 21.98 -4.34 47.12
N ILE A 11 22.71 -4.18 46.01
CA ILE A 11 22.21 -4.48 44.67
C ILE A 11 21.94 -5.99 44.53
N SER A 12 22.89 -6.84 44.95
CA SER A 12 22.71 -8.30 44.88
C SER A 12 21.54 -8.76 45.75
N GLY A 13 21.38 -8.20 46.95
CA GLY A 13 20.22 -8.48 47.81
C GLY A 13 18.89 -8.06 47.16
N ALA A 14 18.85 -6.88 46.52
CA ALA A 14 17.65 -6.40 45.84
C ALA A 14 17.26 -7.28 44.64
N PHE A 15 18.22 -7.66 43.79
CA PHE A 15 17.97 -8.55 42.66
C PHE A 15 17.60 -9.97 43.09
N TYR A 16 18.22 -10.49 44.16
CA TYR A 16 17.88 -11.80 44.71
C TYR A 16 16.44 -11.83 45.23
N ASN A 17 16.04 -10.83 46.02
CA ASN A 17 14.67 -10.74 46.53
C ASN A 17 13.63 -10.53 45.42
N HIS A 18 13.95 -9.71 44.41
CA HIS A 18 13.08 -9.53 43.24
C HIS A 18 12.94 -10.82 42.43
N GLY A 19 14.05 -11.51 42.17
CA GLY A 19 14.05 -12.80 41.47
C GLY A 19 13.30 -13.88 42.23
N LEU A 20 13.43 -13.92 43.56
CA LEU A 20 12.68 -14.83 44.41
C LEU A 20 11.17 -14.56 44.31
N ARG A 21 10.75 -13.29 44.31
CA ARG A 21 9.34 -12.91 44.10
C ARG A 21 8.84 -13.31 42.71
N CYS A 22 9.68 -13.20 41.68
CA CYS A 22 9.39 -13.69 40.34
C CYS A 22 9.19 -15.20 40.27
N ALA A 23 9.99 -15.96 41.04
CA ALA A 23 9.88 -17.42 41.08
C ALA A 23 8.71 -17.92 41.96
N SER A 24 8.42 -17.24 43.07
CA SER A 24 7.33 -17.63 43.99
C SER A 24 5.94 -17.32 43.44
N CYS A 25 5.79 -16.30 42.58
CA CYS A 25 4.50 -15.91 42.00
C CYS A 25 4.62 -15.62 40.49
N PRO A 26 4.87 -16.64 39.64
CA PRO A 26 5.15 -16.43 38.22
C PRO A 26 3.93 -15.95 37.42
N ILE A 27 2.74 -16.50 37.71
CA ILE A 27 1.50 -16.21 36.98
C ILE A 27 1.11 -14.72 37.00
N PRO A 28 0.99 -14.04 38.15
CA PRO A 28 0.61 -12.62 38.16
C PRO A 28 1.64 -11.71 37.49
N ILE A 29 2.92 -12.06 37.54
CA ILE A 29 4.01 -11.28 36.92
C ILE A 29 3.97 -11.41 35.40
N ILE A 30 3.73 -12.62 34.89
CA ILE A 30 3.56 -12.86 33.46
C ILE A 30 2.30 -12.13 32.94
N LEU A 31 1.18 -12.20 33.67
CA LEU A 31 -0.04 -11.49 33.30
C LEU A 31 0.16 -9.98 33.24
N PHE A 32 0.78 -9.40 34.27
CA PHE A 32 1.08 -7.96 34.31
C PHE A 32 1.99 -7.54 33.16
N THR A 33 3.06 -8.30 32.92
CA THR A 33 4.00 -8.03 31.81
C THR A 33 3.29 -8.11 30.46
N GLY A 34 2.43 -9.12 30.25
CA GLY A 34 1.65 -9.26 29.03
C GLY A 34 0.68 -8.10 28.80
N LEU A 35 -0.01 -7.64 29.85
CA LEU A 35 -0.89 -6.47 29.77
C LEU A 35 -0.12 -5.20 29.40
N CYS A 36 1.05 -4.98 29.99
CA CYS A 36 1.90 -3.84 29.63
C CYS A 36 2.35 -3.90 28.17
N VAL A 37 2.79 -5.07 27.68
CA VAL A 37 3.17 -5.25 26.27
C VAL A 37 1.98 -4.97 25.35
N LEU A 38 0.81 -5.54 25.65
CA LEU A 38 -0.41 -5.32 24.86
C LEU A 38 -0.82 -3.84 24.85
N ALA A 39 -0.76 -3.15 25.99
CA ALA A 39 -1.06 -1.72 26.08
C ALA A 39 -0.08 -0.88 25.24
N CYS A 40 1.21 -1.22 25.26
CA CYS A 40 2.22 -0.57 24.43
C CYS A 40 2.05 -0.88 22.94
N CYS A 41 1.54 -2.05 22.58
CA CYS A 41 1.32 -2.46 21.20
C CYS A 41 -0.05 -2.05 20.64
N TYR A 42 -1.03 -1.74 21.49
CA TYR A 42 -2.34 -1.23 21.07
C TYR A 42 -2.28 -0.01 20.13
N PRO A 43 -1.45 1.03 20.38
CA PRO A 43 -1.34 2.16 19.45
C PRO A 43 -0.78 1.76 18.09
N LEU A 44 0.00 0.67 17.98
CA LEU A 44 0.52 0.19 16.70
C LEU A 44 -0.59 -0.32 15.78
N LEU A 45 -1.70 -0.85 16.33
CA LEU A 45 -2.86 -1.31 15.57
C LEU A 45 -3.72 -0.18 15.00
N LYS A 46 -3.60 1.01 15.60
CA LYS A 46 -4.34 2.22 15.20
C LYS A 46 -3.45 3.27 14.55
N LEU A 47 -2.18 2.95 14.29
CA LEU A 47 -1.37 3.78 13.42
C LEU A 47 -2.04 3.74 12.04
N PRO A 48 -2.51 4.88 11.51
CA PRO A 48 -2.65 4.99 10.07
C PRO A 48 -1.23 4.79 9.59
N LEU A 49 -0.91 3.58 9.10
CA LEU A 49 0.34 3.38 8.39
C LEU A 49 0.40 4.55 7.42
N PRO A 50 1.45 5.39 7.45
CA PRO A 50 1.73 6.33 6.37
C PRO A 50 2.16 5.51 5.15
N GLY A 51 1.26 4.64 4.72
CA GLY A 51 1.32 3.81 3.55
C GLY A 51 0.70 4.66 2.48
N THR A 52 1.58 5.36 1.78
CA THR A 52 1.39 5.87 0.43
C THR A 52 1.14 4.70 -0.53
N GLY A 53 0.11 3.91 -0.25
CA GLY A 53 -0.42 2.97 -1.22
C GLY A 53 -1.07 3.77 -2.34
N PRO A 54 -0.94 3.34 -3.61
CA PRO A 54 -1.77 3.90 -4.68
C PRO A 54 -3.24 3.83 -4.26
N VAL A 55 -3.90 4.99 -4.16
CA VAL A 55 -5.34 5.05 -3.90
C VAL A 55 -6.03 4.80 -5.23
N GLU A 56 -6.54 3.60 -5.41
CA GLU A 56 -7.37 3.27 -6.57
C GLU A 56 -8.74 3.93 -6.40
N TYR A 57 -9.09 4.81 -7.33
CA TYR A 57 -10.41 5.43 -7.39
C TYR A 57 -10.99 5.25 -8.79
N THR A 58 -12.08 4.50 -8.88
CA THR A 58 -12.78 4.22 -10.14
C THR A 58 -14.16 4.86 -10.09
N THR A 59 -14.47 5.70 -11.08
CA THR A 59 -15.82 6.25 -11.25
C THR A 59 -16.64 5.38 -12.20
N PRO A 60 -17.94 5.17 -11.93
CA PRO A 60 -18.81 4.51 -12.88
C PRO A 60 -18.94 5.33 -14.17
N VAL A 61 -19.04 4.64 -15.31
CA VAL A 61 -19.25 5.27 -16.63
C VAL A 61 -20.65 5.84 -16.76
N LYS A 62 -21.65 5.18 -16.14
CA LYS A 62 -23.03 5.63 -16.10
C LYS A 62 -23.19 6.66 -14.99
N ASP A 63 -23.93 7.73 -15.27
CA ASP A 63 -24.26 8.79 -14.32
C ASP A 63 -23.04 9.54 -13.74
N TYR A 64 -21.98 9.65 -14.56
CA TYR A 64 -20.81 10.45 -14.20
C TYR A 64 -21.19 11.92 -13.96
N GLY A 65 -21.02 12.39 -12.73
CA GLY A 65 -21.15 13.79 -12.34
C GLY A 65 -19.79 14.40 -12.04
N GLN A 66 -19.48 15.54 -12.64
CA GLN A 66 -18.23 16.26 -12.38
C GLN A 66 -18.09 16.58 -10.88
N PRO A 67 -16.94 16.28 -10.25
CA PRO A 67 -16.74 16.63 -8.85
C PRO A 67 -16.69 18.15 -8.67
N PRO A 68 -17.16 18.66 -7.53
CA PRO A 68 -17.15 20.09 -7.26
C PRO A 68 -15.70 20.62 -7.27
N PRO A 69 -15.48 21.87 -7.74
CA PRO A 69 -14.14 22.47 -7.83
C PRO A 69 -13.51 22.79 -6.47
N PHE A 70 -14.31 22.80 -5.41
CA PHE A 70 -13.85 22.93 -4.04
C PHE A 70 -14.33 21.73 -3.23
N PRO A 71 -13.49 21.19 -2.32
CA PRO A 71 -13.95 20.20 -1.37
C PRO A 71 -15.05 20.84 -0.51
N ALA A 72 -16.31 20.52 -0.81
CA ALA A 72 -17.38 20.82 0.11
C ALA A 72 -17.01 20.11 1.42
N GLN A 73 -16.91 20.85 2.52
CA GLN A 73 -16.76 20.28 3.86
C GLN A 73 -18.03 19.49 4.19
N GLN A 74 -18.18 18.30 3.59
CA GLN A 74 -19.19 17.36 4.03
C GLN A 74 -18.62 16.68 5.26
N GLN A 75 -19.16 17.13 6.38
CA GLN A 75 -18.93 16.61 7.71
C GLN A 75 -19.59 15.23 7.80
N GLY A 76 -18.94 14.21 7.25
CA GLY A 76 -19.46 12.84 7.24
C GLY A 76 -18.58 11.90 6.43
N GLU A 77 -18.01 10.91 7.12
CA GLU A 77 -17.20 9.78 6.62
C GLU A 77 -15.94 10.14 5.77
N PRO A 78 -14.74 10.05 6.36
CA PRO A 78 -13.50 10.10 5.60
C PRO A 78 -13.32 8.76 4.88
N SER A 79 -13.83 8.60 3.65
CA SER A 79 -13.28 7.68 2.63
C SER A 79 -14.30 7.31 1.55
N GLU A 80 -14.53 8.19 0.58
CA GLU A 80 -14.92 7.67 -0.75
C GLU A 80 -14.15 8.33 -1.88
N ARG A 81 -13.77 9.61 -1.77
CA ARG A 81 -13.09 10.34 -2.85
C ARG A 81 -11.70 10.84 -2.45
N PRO A 82 -10.68 10.65 -3.29
CA PRO A 82 -9.34 11.18 -3.03
C PRO A 82 -9.28 12.70 -3.12
N ASP A 83 -8.41 13.33 -2.33
CA ASP A 83 -8.22 14.79 -2.30
C ASP A 83 -7.80 15.39 -3.67
N TRP A 84 -7.12 14.61 -4.50
CA TRP A 84 -6.71 15.02 -5.85
C TRP A 84 -7.86 15.01 -6.87
N TYR A 85 -8.99 14.38 -6.54
CA TYR A 85 -10.12 14.22 -7.44
C TYR A 85 -11.09 15.41 -7.35
N SER A 86 -10.67 16.56 -7.89
CA SER A 86 -11.44 17.81 -7.87
C SER A 86 -11.55 18.46 -9.25
N GLY A 87 -12.73 19.04 -9.54
CA GLY A 87 -12.99 19.74 -10.79
C GLY A 87 -13.18 18.86 -12.04
N ALA A 88 -13.15 19.49 -13.21
CA ALA A 88 -13.30 18.81 -14.49
C ALA A 88 -12.06 17.98 -14.83
N PRO A 89 -12.21 16.81 -15.49
CA PRO A 89 -11.07 16.04 -15.98
C PRO A 89 -10.24 16.88 -16.97
N VAL A 90 -8.92 16.90 -16.77
CA VAL A 90 -7.99 17.66 -17.63
C VAL A 90 -7.76 16.95 -18.96
N ALA A 91 -7.78 15.62 -18.96
CA ALA A 91 -7.59 14.79 -20.14
C ALA A 91 -8.19 13.39 -19.94
N TYR A 92 -8.53 12.74 -21.06
CA TYR A 92 -8.90 11.33 -21.10
C TYR A 92 -7.73 10.54 -21.69
N ILE A 93 -7.33 9.45 -21.03
CA ILE A 93 -6.23 8.60 -21.47
C ILE A 93 -6.82 7.25 -21.88
N GLN A 94 -6.64 6.91 -23.15
CA GLN A 94 -6.91 5.57 -23.68
C GLN A 94 -5.57 4.88 -23.92
N GLN A 95 -5.30 3.79 -23.20
CA GLN A 95 -4.07 3.02 -23.34
C GLN A 95 -4.38 1.62 -23.87
N VAL A 96 -3.66 1.21 -24.92
CA VAL A 96 -3.74 -0.14 -25.49
C VAL A 96 -2.39 -0.82 -25.32
N LEU A 97 -2.35 -1.93 -24.57
CA LEU A 97 -1.13 -2.71 -24.36
C LEU A 97 -1.13 -3.93 -25.27
N VAL A 98 -0.19 -3.98 -26.21
CA VAL A 98 -0.04 -5.11 -27.15
C VAL A 98 1.12 -6.00 -26.70
N LYS A 99 0.81 -7.27 -26.43
CA LYS A 99 1.81 -8.29 -26.10
C LYS A 99 1.91 -9.27 -27.26
N ALA A 100 3.11 -9.41 -27.83
CA ALA A 100 3.36 -10.31 -28.94
C ALA A 100 4.42 -11.35 -28.59
N THR A 101 4.27 -12.55 -29.13
CA THR A 101 5.19 -13.67 -28.95
C THR A 101 5.42 -14.36 -30.28
N VAL A 102 6.67 -14.67 -30.61
CA VAL A 102 7.03 -15.42 -31.82
C VAL A 102 7.28 -16.88 -31.43
N SER A 103 6.48 -17.79 -31.99
CA SER A 103 6.64 -19.23 -31.80
C SER A 103 6.17 -19.97 -33.07
N PRO A 104 6.93 -20.96 -33.59
CA PRO A 104 8.26 -21.40 -33.13
C PRO A 104 9.37 -20.40 -33.51
N TRP A 105 10.55 -20.51 -32.88
CA TRP A 105 11.73 -19.69 -33.21
C TRP A 105 12.65 -20.43 -34.20
N PRO A 106 12.63 -20.10 -35.51
CA PRO A 106 13.51 -20.71 -36.48
C PRO A 106 14.94 -20.17 -36.32
N LYS A 107 15.95 -21.00 -36.58
CA LYS A 107 17.38 -20.60 -36.51
C LYS A 107 17.77 -19.51 -37.52
N SER A 108 16.93 -19.26 -38.51
CA SER A 108 17.12 -18.23 -39.55
C SER A 108 16.64 -16.84 -39.13
N PHE A 109 15.92 -16.69 -38.01
CA PHE A 109 15.44 -15.38 -37.56
C PHE A 109 16.51 -14.58 -36.87
N LEU A 110 16.57 -13.30 -37.21
CA LEU A 110 17.32 -12.30 -36.48
C LEU A 110 16.46 -11.75 -35.35
N ALA A 111 17.08 -11.25 -34.29
CA ALA A 111 16.38 -10.61 -33.17
C ALA A 111 15.46 -9.45 -33.61
N VAL A 112 15.74 -8.85 -34.77
CA VAL A 112 14.95 -7.77 -35.37
C VAL A 112 13.63 -8.25 -35.96
N ASP A 113 13.57 -9.50 -36.42
CA ASP A 113 12.37 -10.07 -37.04
C ASP A 113 11.25 -10.28 -36.00
N VAL A 114 11.62 -10.38 -34.72
CA VAL A 114 10.73 -10.61 -33.58
C VAL A 114 9.75 -9.48 -33.36
N PHE A 115 10.23 -8.24 -33.50
CA PHE A 115 9.41 -7.08 -33.19
C PHE A 115 8.83 -6.43 -34.44
N ARG A 116 9.45 -6.56 -35.62
CA ARG A 116 8.98 -5.92 -36.85
C ARG A 116 7.57 -6.35 -37.27
N SER A 117 7.30 -7.65 -37.30
CA SER A 117 5.99 -8.16 -37.74
C SER A 117 4.87 -7.79 -36.76
N PRO A 118 5.02 -7.98 -35.43
CA PRO A 118 4.03 -7.48 -34.47
C PRO A 118 3.86 -5.97 -34.49
N LEU A 119 4.94 -5.20 -34.63
CA LEU A 119 4.87 -3.74 -34.73
C LEU A 119 4.07 -3.29 -35.96
N ALA A 120 4.20 -4.00 -37.08
CA ALA A 120 3.42 -3.73 -38.29
C ALA A 120 1.91 -3.84 -38.04
N GLN A 121 1.48 -4.82 -37.22
CA GLN A 121 0.07 -5.00 -36.85
C GLN A 121 -0.44 -3.87 -35.95
N VAL A 122 0.42 -3.29 -35.09
CA VAL A 122 0.05 -2.17 -34.24
C VAL A 122 -0.33 -0.94 -35.06
N PHE A 123 0.30 -0.70 -36.22
CA PHE A 123 -0.08 0.42 -37.09
C PHE A 123 -1.50 0.28 -37.64
N GLN A 124 -1.94 -0.93 -37.98
CA GLN A 124 -3.32 -1.16 -38.41
C GLN A 124 -4.30 -0.86 -37.28
N LEU A 125 -3.98 -1.29 -36.06
CA LEU A 125 -4.81 -1.02 -34.89
C LEU A 125 -4.91 0.48 -34.58
N VAL A 126 -3.78 1.20 -34.66
CA VAL A 126 -3.75 2.66 -34.45
C VAL A 126 -4.58 3.38 -35.52
N GLU A 127 -4.49 2.94 -36.77
CA GLU A 127 -5.27 3.50 -37.87
C GLU A 127 -6.77 3.26 -37.70
N GLU A 128 -7.15 2.06 -37.28
CA GLU A 128 -8.55 1.69 -37.00
C GLU A 128 -9.11 2.55 -35.85
N ILE A 129 -8.36 2.71 -34.76
CA ILE A 129 -8.77 3.54 -33.62
C ILE A 129 -8.90 5.01 -34.04
N ARG A 130 -7.97 5.53 -34.85
CA ARG A 130 -8.00 6.92 -35.31
C ARG A 130 -9.14 7.20 -36.27
N ASN A 131 -9.43 6.26 -37.16
CA ASN A 131 -10.49 6.39 -38.16
C ASN A 131 -11.86 5.95 -37.64
N HIS A 132 -11.92 5.45 -36.41
CA HIS A 132 -13.17 5.11 -35.77
C HIS A 132 -14.00 6.39 -35.57
N ALA A 133 -14.97 6.60 -36.45
CA ALA A 133 -16.02 7.58 -36.22
C ALA A 133 -17.07 6.93 -35.30
N LEU A 134 -17.34 7.57 -34.14
CA LEU A 134 -18.52 7.23 -33.36
C LEU A 134 -19.75 7.42 -34.24
N ARG A 135 -20.36 6.32 -34.68
CA ARG A 135 -21.73 6.32 -35.18
C ARG A 135 -22.63 6.28 -33.96
N ASP A 136 -22.91 7.44 -33.40
CA ASP A 136 -23.97 7.59 -32.42
C ASP A 136 -25.29 7.20 -33.09
N GLY A 137 -25.92 6.13 -32.59
CA GLY A 137 -27.25 5.67 -32.96
C GLY A 137 -28.28 6.10 -31.93
#